data_AF-A0A7V9VA83-F1
#
_entry.id   AF-A0A7V9VA83-F1
#
_cell.length_a   1.000
_cell.length_b   1.000
_cell.length_c   1.000
_cell.angle_alpha   90.00
_cell.angle_beta   90.00
_cell.angle_gamma   90.00
#
_symmetry.space_group_name_H-M   'P 1'
#
loop_
_entity.id
_entity.type
_entity.pdbx_description
1 polymer ?
#
loop_
_entity_poly.entity_id
_entity_poly.type
_entity_poly.pdbx_seq_one_letter_code
_entity_poly.pdbx_strand_id
1 'polypeptide(L)'
;MSSQPTEEERAARIRQARQVLAGSDLRTPGHPLDFRPHDALLNPVQRVYLLSLGAILLVAAVLFVIWGLGVASPVLAILAFALLAGWVIF
;
A
#
# COMPACT_ATOMS: atom_id res chain seq x y z
N MET A 1 9.98 40.17 -45.92
CA MET A 1 8.55 40.13 -45.58
C MET A 1 8.38 39.01 -44.56
N SER A 2 8.32 39.32 -43.27
CA SER A 2 8.22 38.33 -42.20
C SER A 2 6.76 37.95 -41.98
N SER A 3 6.39 36.75 -42.39
CA SER A 3 5.07 36.17 -42.11
C SER A 3 4.95 35.91 -40.61
N GLN A 4 4.28 36.80 -39.88
CA GLN A 4 3.92 36.55 -38.48
C GLN A 4 3.01 35.30 -38.46
N PRO A 5 3.34 34.26 -37.67
CA PRO A 5 2.46 33.11 -37.53
C PRO A 5 1.12 33.59 -36.95
N THR A 6 0.03 33.24 -37.63
CA THR A 6 -1.33 33.64 -37.25
C THR A 6 -1.65 33.15 -35.84
N GLU A 7 -2.42 33.92 -35.10
CA GLU A 7 -2.80 33.64 -33.71
C GLU A 7 -3.44 32.25 -33.54
N GLU A 8 -4.10 31.77 -34.60
CA GLU A 8 -4.66 30.43 -34.72
C GLU A 8 -3.61 29.31 -34.68
N GLU A 9 -2.46 29.49 -35.35
CA GLU A 9 -1.35 28.53 -35.32
C GLU A 9 -0.72 28.44 -33.92
N ARG A 10 -0.65 29.56 -33.21
CA ARG A 10 -0.18 29.58 -31.82
C ARG A 10 -1.15 28.83 -30.91
N ALA A 11 -2.46 29.05 -31.06
CA ALA A 11 -3.48 28.35 -30.29
C ALA A 11 -3.54 26.84 -30.60
N ALA A 12 -3.32 26.45 -31.86
CA ALA A 12 -3.22 25.04 -32.25
C ALA A 12 -2.00 24.34 -31.60
N ARG A 13 -0.83 24.99 -31.61
CA ARG A 13 0.39 24.47 -30.97
C ARG A 13 0.24 24.32 -29.46
N ILE A 14 -0.42 25.26 -28.78
CA ILE A 14 -0.65 25.18 -27.33
C ILE A 14 -1.57 24.00 -26.98
N ARG A 15 -2.62 23.75 -27.77
CA ARG A 15 -3.51 22.59 -27.59
C ARG A 15 -2.76 21.28 -27.81
N GLN A 16 -1.95 21.19 -28.85
CA GLN A 16 -1.15 20.00 -29.16
C GLN A 16 -0.10 19.72 -28.06
N ALA A 17 0.56 20.76 -27.53
CA ALA A 17 1.51 20.61 -26.43
C ALA A 17 0.84 20.08 -25.15
N ARG A 18 -0.36 20.58 -24.81
CA ARG A 18 -1.14 20.06 -23.66
C ARG A 18 -1.56 18.60 -23.87
N GLN A 19 -1.84 18.19 -25.10
CA GLN A 19 -2.21 16.81 -25.43
C GLN A 19 -1.02 15.85 -25.32
N VAL A 20 0.20 16.29 -25.66
CA VAL A 20 1.43 15.48 -25.47
C VAL A 20 1.79 15.37 -23.98
N LEU A 21 1.60 16.44 -23.19
CA LEU A 21 1.77 16.43 -21.74
C LEU A 21 0.73 15.55 -21.03
N ALA A 22 -0.50 15.48 -21.52
CA ALA A 22 -1.52 14.56 -21.00
C ALA A 22 -1.32 13.11 -21.49
N GLY A 23 -0.65 12.93 -22.65
CA GLY A 23 -0.47 11.64 -23.29
C GLY A 23 0.59 10.73 -22.65
N SER A 24 1.50 11.28 -21.83
CA SER A 24 2.52 10.47 -21.13
C SER A 24 2.00 9.79 -19.84
N ASP A 25 0.90 10.28 -19.26
CA ASP A 25 0.32 9.73 -18.02
C ASP A 25 -0.96 8.92 -18.26
N LEU A 26 -1.47 8.86 -19.49
CA LEU A 26 -2.64 8.05 -19.83
C LEU A 26 -2.23 6.63 -20.19
N ARG A 27 -1.88 5.85 -19.16
CA ARG A 27 -1.90 4.39 -19.25
C ARG A 27 -3.37 3.97 -19.33
N THR A 28 -3.92 3.89 -20.54
CA THR A 28 -5.30 3.45 -20.78
C THR A 28 -5.55 2.12 -20.04
N PRO A 29 -6.54 2.05 -19.13
CA PRO A 29 -6.95 0.78 -18.54
C PRO A 29 -7.41 -0.14 -19.67
N GLY A 30 -6.76 -1.29 -19.85
CA GLY A 30 -7.10 -2.25 -20.91
C GLY A 30 -8.52 -2.83 -20.80
N HIS A 31 -9.22 -2.59 -19.69
CA HIS A 31 -10.60 -2.99 -19.48
C HIS A 31 -11.35 -1.95 -18.63
N PRO A 32 -12.53 -1.47 -19.05
CA PRO A 32 -13.36 -0.53 -18.28
C PRO A 32 -14.02 -1.15 -17.03
N LEU A 33 -13.85 -2.46 -16.83
CA LEU A 33 -14.34 -3.26 -15.69
C LEU A 33 -13.19 -3.94 -14.93
N ASP A 34 -11.93 -3.60 -15.24
CA ASP A 34 -10.80 -4.09 -14.47
C ASP A 34 -10.77 -3.30 -13.17
N PHE A 35 -11.64 -3.70 -12.23
CA PHE A 35 -11.48 -3.44 -10.80
C PHE A 35 -10.26 -4.23 -10.34
N ARG A 36 -9.09 -3.89 -10.88
CA ARG A 36 -7.81 -4.27 -10.29
C ARG A 36 -7.92 -3.77 -8.86
N PRO A 37 -7.82 -4.62 -7.83
CA PRO A 37 -7.84 -4.15 -6.45
C PRO A 37 -6.61 -3.27 -6.27
N HIS A 38 -6.76 -1.97 -6.53
CA HIS A 38 -5.87 -0.97 -6.00
C HIS A 38 -6.06 -1.06 -4.48
N ASP A 39 -4.94 -1.23 -3.80
CA ASP A 39 -4.82 -1.02 -2.35
C ASP A 39 -5.23 -2.19 -1.47
N ALA A 40 -4.66 -3.38 -1.71
CA ALA A 40 -4.19 -4.12 -0.55
C ALA A 40 -3.02 -3.32 0.05
N LEU A 41 -3.33 -2.36 0.93
CA LEU A 41 -2.36 -1.50 1.65
C LEU A 41 -1.26 -2.31 2.37
N LEU A 42 -1.44 -3.61 2.50
CA LEU A 42 -0.52 -4.57 3.09
C LEU A 42 -0.30 -5.74 2.13
N ASN A 43 0.95 -6.14 1.97
CA ASN A 43 1.32 -7.39 1.30
C ASN A 43 0.57 -8.56 1.99
N PRO A 44 0.02 -9.54 1.25
CA PRO A 44 -0.60 -10.74 1.84
C PRO A 44 0.20 -11.37 2.98
N VAL A 45 1.54 -11.39 2.86
CA VAL A 45 2.44 -11.90 3.91
C VAL A 45 2.38 -11.05 5.19
N GLN A 46 2.39 -9.73 5.04
CA GLN A 46 2.32 -8.78 6.15
C GLN A 46 0.96 -8.87 6.86
N ARG A 47 -0.13 -9.11 6.11
CA ARG A 47 -1.47 -9.32 6.69
C ARG A 47 -1.53 -10.59 7.54
N VAL A 48 -1.00 -11.71 7.04
CA VAL A 48 -0.94 -12.98 7.78
C VAL A 48 -0.06 -12.85 9.02
N TYR A 49 1.06 -12.14 8.91
CA TYR A 49 1.94 -11.84 10.04
C TYR A 49 1.22 -11.04 11.14
N LEU A 50 0.52 -9.96 10.79
CA LEU A 50 -0.26 -9.16 11.74
C LEU A 50 -1.41 -9.95 12.38
N LEU A 51 -2.11 -10.78 11.61
CA LEU A 51 -3.15 -11.66 12.14
C LEU A 51 -2.59 -12.66 13.16
N SER A 52 -1.44 -13.26 12.85
CA SER A 52 -0.74 -14.17 13.76
C SER A 52 -0.35 -13.48 15.07
N LEU A 53 0.19 -12.26 14.99
CA LEU A 53 0.50 -11.46 16.17
C LEU A 53 -0.72 -11.14 17.02
N GLY A 54 -1.81 -10.71 16.38
CA GLY A 54 -3.07 -10.44 17.08
C GLY A 54 -3.59 -11.67 17.80
N ALA A 55 -3.52 -12.85 17.16
CA ALA A 55 -3.92 -14.11 17.79
C ALA A 55 -3.04 -14.47 18.99
N ILE A 56 -1.70 -14.36 18.87
CA ILE A 56 -0.77 -14.66 19.97
C ILE A 56 -1.00 -13.69 21.14
N LEU A 57 -1.18 -12.40 20.87
CA LEU A 57 -1.49 -11.40 21.89
C LEU A 57 -2.78 -11.72 22.63
N LEU A 58 -3.83 -12.11 21.91
CA LEU A 58 -5.13 -12.45 22.50
C LEU A 58 -5.03 -13.70 23.38
N VAL A 59 -4.30 -14.73 22.94
CA VAL A 59 -4.01 -15.91 23.75
C VAL A 59 -3.22 -15.55 25.00
N ALA A 60 -2.18 -14.71 24.88
CA ALA A 60 -1.40 -14.25 26.02
C ALA A 60 -2.25 -13.46 27.03
N ALA A 61 -3.15 -12.59 26.55
CA ALA A 61 -4.05 -11.83 27.40
C ALA A 61 -5.04 -12.73 28.15
N VAL A 62 -5.62 -13.73 27.48
CA VAL A 62 -6.51 -14.72 28.12
C VAL A 62 -5.75 -15.51 29.18
N LEU A 63 -4.54 -15.99 28.87
CA LEU A 63 -3.70 -16.72 29.82
C LEU A 63 -3.37 -15.86 31.05
N PHE A 64 -3.05 -14.60 30.82
CA PHE A 64 -2.73 -13.64 31.88
C PHE A 64 -3.92 -13.39 32.80
N VAL A 65 -5.13 -13.24 32.26
CA VAL A 65 -6.34 -12.99 33.07
C VAL A 65 -6.71 -14.20 33.93
N ILE A 66 -6.55 -15.42 33.41
CA ILE A 66 -7.01 -16.63 34.11
C ILE A 66 -5.95 -17.18 35.08
N TRP A 67 -4.68 -17.22 34.67
CA TRP A 67 -3.59 -17.85 35.44
C TRP A 67 -2.48 -16.87 35.88
N GLY A 68 -2.55 -15.60 35.49
CA GLY A 68 -1.55 -14.60 35.83
C GLY A 68 -0.30 -14.63 34.95
N LEU A 69 0.69 -13.81 35.33
CA LEU A 69 1.89 -13.54 34.53
C LEU A 69 2.79 -14.77 34.33
N GLY A 70 2.80 -15.70 35.29
CA GLY A 70 3.66 -16.90 35.23
C GLY A 70 3.40 -17.73 33.98
N VAL A 71 2.14 -18.12 33.77
CA VAL A 71 1.73 -18.95 32.62
C VAL A 71 1.72 -18.16 31.31
N ALA A 72 1.44 -16.86 31.36
CA ALA A 72 1.48 -16.01 30.17
C ALA A 72 2.91 -15.71 29.67
N SER A 73 3.92 -15.80 30.53
CA SER A 73 5.30 -15.40 30.23
C SER A 73 5.95 -16.08 29.00
N PRO A 74 5.87 -17.41 28.77
CA PRO A 74 6.43 -18.01 27.56
C PRO A 74 5.74 -17.51 26.29
N VAL A 75 4.43 -17.28 26.33
CA VAL A 75 3.67 -16.78 25.17
C VAL A 75 4.02 -15.33 24.87
N LEU A 76 4.18 -14.50 25.91
CA LEU A 76 4.66 -13.13 25.76
C LEU A 76 6.10 -13.08 25.24
N ALA A 77 6.96 -14.02 25.61
CA ALA A 77 8.30 -14.14 25.05
C ALA A 77 8.26 -14.45 23.55
N ILE A 78 7.42 -15.41 23.12
CA ILE A 78 7.21 -15.72 21.70
C ILE A 78 6.69 -14.48 20.96
N LEU A 79 5.73 -13.76 21.54
CA LEU A 79 5.21 -12.52 20.98
C LEU A 79 6.34 -11.50 20.79
N ALA A 80 7.19 -11.29 21.80
CA ALA A 80 8.32 -10.37 21.71
C ALA A 80 9.30 -10.75 20.59
N PHE A 81 9.65 -12.03 20.46
CA PHE A 81 10.49 -12.50 19.36
C PHE A 81 9.82 -12.33 18.00
N ALA A 82 8.50 -12.57 17.92
CA ALA A 82 7.75 -12.38 16.68
C ALA A 82 7.76 -10.90 16.26
N LEU A 83 7.51 -9.96 17.19
CA LEU A 83 7.63 -8.52 16.94
C LEU A 83 9.04 -8.14 16.45
N LEU A 84 10.06 -8.65 17.14
CA LEU A 84 11.45 -8.36 16.79
C LEU A 84 11.81 -8.92 15.41
N ALA A 85 11.34 -10.12 15.07
CA ALA A 85 11.49 -10.69 13.74
C ALA A 85 10.80 -9.84 12.67
N GLY A 86 9.61 -9.30 12.93
CA GLY A 86 8.95 -8.39 12.00
C GLY A 86 9.73 -7.12 11.76
N TRP A 87 10.34 -6.56 12.81
CA TRP A 87 11.20 -5.39 12.69
C TRP A 87 12.46 -5.64 11.85
N VAL A 88 13.01 -6.86 11.87
CA VAL A 88 14.20 -7.21 11.07
C VAL A 88 13.83 -7.55 9.63
N ILE A 89 12.69 -8.19 9.40
CA ILE A 89 12.29 -8.75 8.11
C ILE A 89 11.55 -7.73 7.23
N PHE A 90 10.81 -6.80 7.83
CA PHE A 90 9.98 -5.80 7.13
C PHE A 90 10.49 -4.38 7.35
#